data_AF-A0A6L6HPT9-F1
#
_entry.id   AF-A0A6L6HPT9-F1
#
_cell.length_a   1.000
_cell.length_b   1.000
_cell.length_c   1.000
_cell.angle_alpha   90.00
_cell.angle_beta   90.00
_cell.angle_gamma   90.00
#
_symmetry.space_group_name_H-M   'P 1'
#
loop_
_entity.id
_entity.type
_entity.pdbx_description
1 polymer ?
#
loop_
_entity_poly.entity_id
_entity_poly.type
_entity_poly.pdbx_seq_one_letter_code
_entity_poly.pdbx_strand_id
1 'polypeptide(L)'
;MRNFNVKNEETSMRLALDKFYTTDATARRCIGTAWREVRFRTDDLFIEPAAGAGAFSRLLPQERLIAVDLAPDAPGIEERDFFTLPAPRHDGRIIVLGNPPFGRGGHLAKRFIQRAALFADVIAFILPASFSKASMQRGIDPRFHLRRQIDLPNEPFHTADGLHRVNCVFQIWERRPEARLITRTPDAHPDFAFVADLAQADLVIRRVGNRAGVILPCPDAAALAAGVTPRGYSTSSNHFIRAKGCSPEELRDRLDRLPLAAAAARAVQPLLAHREIVALYAAGERIRHEAGMDEPANRPEAPCRAAGETEAVRGITFTGQPRKVDNGIDASSMEPASTAIWTAGRQNADPPSRGVSRMPHGGTLVPEQVPKLKKAHEVRIKPSGEAIEMHSPLASVTSALCVEVA
;
A
#
# COMPACT_ATOMS: atom_id res chain seq x y z
N MET A 1 6.49 9.42 46.20
CA MET A 1 5.41 8.58 45.66
C MET A 1 4.98 9.02 44.24
N ARG A 2 5.88 9.00 43.24
CA ARG A 2 5.55 9.33 41.84
C ARG A 2 5.91 8.23 40.81
N ASN A 3 6.34 7.05 41.25
CA ASN A 3 6.91 6.02 40.36
C ASN A 3 5.96 4.85 40.04
N PHE A 4 4.76 4.78 40.62
CA PHE A 4 3.84 3.67 40.38
C PHE A 4 2.86 3.90 39.22
N ASN A 5 2.57 5.16 38.84
CA ASN A 5 1.58 5.44 37.79
C ASN A 5 2.17 5.41 36.37
N VAL A 6 3.42 5.90 36.20
CA VAL A 6 4.09 5.95 34.89
C VAL A 6 4.36 4.55 34.33
N LYS A 7 4.82 3.62 35.17
CA LYS A 7 5.09 2.22 34.75
C LYS A 7 3.82 1.49 34.31
N ASN A 8 2.67 1.77 34.93
CA ASN A 8 1.40 1.15 34.57
C ASN A 8 0.85 1.71 33.24
N GLU A 9 1.01 3.01 32.99
CA GLU A 9 0.66 3.62 31.69
C GLU A 9 1.57 3.16 30.56
N GLU A 10 2.89 3.07 30.77
CA GLU A 10 3.84 2.49 29.81
C GLU A 10 3.53 1.02 29.51
N THR A 11 3.22 0.24 30.55
CA THR A 11 2.84 -1.18 30.40
C THR A 11 1.50 -1.31 29.66
N SER A 12 0.53 -0.45 29.94
CA SER A 12 -0.77 -0.42 29.25
C SER A 12 -0.66 0.04 27.80
N MET A 13 0.21 1.00 27.48
CA MET A 13 0.51 1.41 26.09
C MET A 13 1.28 0.33 25.34
N ARG A 14 2.25 -0.35 25.98
CA ARG A 14 2.97 -1.49 25.39
C ARG A 14 2.06 -2.68 25.08
N LEU A 15 1.04 -2.93 25.90
CA LEU A 15 0.00 -3.93 25.66
C LEU A 15 -1.06 -3.48 24.63
N ALA A 16 -1.31 -2.18 24.50
CA ALA A 16 -2.26 -1.61 23.53
C ALA A 16 -1.69 -1.51 22.10
N LEU A 17 -0.36 -1.55 21.96
CA LEU A 17 0.29 -1.74 20.68
C LEU A 17 0.14 -3.22 20.31
N ASP A 18 -0.77 -3.51 19.40
CA ASP A 18 -0.97 -4.84 18.81
C ASP A 18 0.30 -5.21 18.01
N LYS A 19 1.33 -5.73 18.71
CA LYS A 19 2.67 -5.97 18.16
C LYS A 19 2.67 -7.24 17.33
N PHE A 20 3.03 -7.10 16.04
CA PHE A 20 3.22 -8.22 15.11
C PHE A 20 4.72 -8.35 14.79
N TYR A 21 5.38 -9.36 15.36
CA TYR A 21 6.80 -9.59 15.11
C TYR A 21 7.02 -10.48 13.90
N THR A 22 7.89 -10.01 13.01
CA THR A 22 8.38 -10.74 11.85
C THR A 22 9.36 -11.83 12.27
N THR A 23 9.32 -13.01 11.66
CA THR A 23 10.32 -14.05 11.92
C THR A 23 11.66 -13.74 11.23
N ASP A 24 12.77 -14.24 11.80
CA ASP A 24 14.10 -14.10 11.22
C ASP A 24 14.19 -14.71 9.81
N ALA A 25 13.50 -15.82 9.56
CA ALA A 25 13.47 -16.45 8.24
C ALA A 25 12.80 -15.54 7.20
N THR A 26 11.67 -14.92 7.56
CA THR A 26 10.97 -13.94 6.71
C THR A 26 11.85 -12.73 6.43
N ALA A 27 12.48 -12.16 7.48
CA ALA A 27 13.36 -11.00 7.36
C ALA A 27 14.56 -11.29 6.43
N ARG A 28 15.25 -12.43 6.61
CA ARG A 28 16.35 -12.87 5.74
C ARG A 28 15.91 -13.00 4.28
N ARG A 29 14.75 -13.60 4.01
CA ARG A 29 14.20 -13.72 2.64
C ARG A 29 13.93 -12.35 2.01
N CYS A 30 13.37 -11.43 2.78
CA CYS A 30 13.06 -10.07 2.33
C CYS A 30 14.34 -9.27 2.04
N ILE A 31 15.31 -9.28 2.97
CA ILE A 31 16.62 -8.62 2.81
C ILE A 31 17.38 -9.20 1.61
N GLY A 32 17.45 -10.53 1.48
CA GLY A 32 18.11 -11.18 0.35
C GLY A 32 17.47 -10.82 -1.00
N THR A 33 16.15 -10.61 -1.02
CA THR A 33 15.47 -10.08 -2.21
C THR A 33 15.85 -8.63 -2.46
N ALA A 34 15.75 -7.76 -1.47
CA ALA A 34 16.11 -6.35 -1.60
C ALA A 34 17.56 -6.20 -2.11
N TRP A 35 18.49 -6.97 -1.54
CA TRP A 35 19.88 -6.99 -1.98
C TRP A 35 20.05 -7.37 -3.46
N ARG A 36 19.32 -8.37 -3.96
CA ARG A 36 19.38 -8.76 -5.38
C ARG A 36 18.80 -7.72 -6.32
N GLU A 37 17.70 -7.08 -5.92
CA GLU A 37 16.93 -6.17 -6.79
C GLU A 37 17.54 -4.76 -6.87
N VAL A 38 18.05 -4.21 -5.76
CA VAL A 38 18.57 -2.83 -5.73
C VAL A 38 20.08 -2.72 -5.46
N ARG A 39 20.75 -3.87 -5.26
CA ARG A 39 22.21 -4.00 -5.05
C ARG A 39 22.72 -3.06 -3.97
N PHE A 40 22.65 -3.49 -2.72
CA PHE A 40 23.15 -2.68 -1.60
C PHE A 40 24.62 -2.31 -1.82
N ARG A 41 24.93 -1.06 -1.52
CA ARG A 41 26.24 -0.45 -1.64
C ARG A 41 26.84 -0.19 -0.26
N THR A 42 28.14 -0.01 -0.24
CA THR A 42 28.89 0.32 0.99
C THR A 42 28.63 1.74 1.48
N ASP A 43 28.02 2.60 0.66
CA ASP A 43 27.61 3.95 1.02
C ASP A 43 26.10 4.07 1.28
N ASP A 44 25.33 2.98 1.27
CA ASP A 44 23.89 3.04 1.58
C ASP A 44 23.66 3.20 3.10
N LEU A 45 22.71 4.08 3.46
CA LEU A 45 22.17 4.24 4.81
C LEU A 45 20.85 3.44 4.91
N PHE A 46 20.77 2.55 5.90
CA PHE A 46 19.58 1.77 6.17
C PHE A 46 18.74 2.38 7.28
N ILE A 47 17.43 2.32 7.12
CA ILE A 47 16.48 2.76 8.13
C ILE A 47 15.42 1.68 8.31
N GLU A 48 15.28 1.16 9.53
CA GLU A 48 14.17 0.28 9.91
C GLU A 48 13.17 1.07 10.77
N PRO A 49 11.99 1.39 10.23
CA PRO A 49 10.91 1.98 11.02
C PRO A 49 10.11 0.90 11.73
N ALA A 50 9.65 1.19 12.96
CA ALA A 50 8.89 0.26 13.78
C ALA A 50 9.62 -1.09 13.91
N ALA A 51 10.89 -1.02 14.31
CA ALA A 51 11.81 -2.16 14.31
C ALA A 51 11.41 -3.27 15.30
N GLY A 52 10.60 -2.99 16.31
CA GLY A 52 10.10 -3.94 17.30
C GLY A 52 11.22 -4.73 17.98
N ALA A 53 11.28 -6.04 17.72
CA ALA A 53 12.31 -6.96 18.21
C ALA A 53 13.57 -7.01 17.32
N GLY A 54 13.66 -6.17 16.29
CA GLY A 54 14.84 -6.00 15.45
C GLY A 54 15.11 -7.17 14.49
N ALA A 55 14.05 -7.75 13.91
CA ALA A 55 14.20 -8.87 12.98
C ALA A 55 14.96 -8.48 11.71
N PHE A 56 14.80 -7.25 11.22
CA PHE A 56 15.61 -6.74 10.10
C PHE A 56 16.90 -6.08 10.59
N SER A 57 16.85 -5.22 11.62
CA SER A 57 18.00 -4.45 12.10
C SER A 57 19.19 -5.33 12.41
N ARG A 58 19.00 -6.47 13.08
CA ARG A 58 20.07 -7.41 13.43
C ARG A 58 20.79 -8.02 12.21
N LEU A 59 20.20 -7.93 11.03
CA LEU A 59 20.71 -8.50 9.78
C LEU A 59 21.33 -7.45 8.85
N LEU A 60 21.29 -6.17 9.23
CA LEU A 60 21.80 -5.04 8.44
C LEU A 60 23.15 -4.55 8.99
N PRO A 61 23.94 -3.80 8.20
CA PRO A 61 25.20 -3.21 8.66
C PRO A 61 24.95 -2.18 9.78
N GLN A 62 25.44 -2.45 10.99
CA GLN A 62 25.10 -1.65 12.18
C GLN A 62 25.65 -0.22 12.12
N GLU A 63 26.78 -0.03 11.44
CA GLU A 63 27.48 1.26 11.33
C GLU A 63 26.73 2.26 10.42
N ARG A 64 25.75 1.77 9.65
CA ARG A 64 24.95 2.55 8.70
C ARG A 64 23.47 2.23 8.85
N LEU A 65 23.01 2.06 10.08
CA LEU A 65 21.64 1.72 10.40
C LEU A 65 21.03 2.71 11.38
N ILE A 66 19.83 3.18 11.06
CA ILE A 66 18.94 3.89 11.97
C ILE A 66 17.71 2.99 12.18
N ALA A 67 17.68 2.25 13.28
CA ALA A 67 16.51 1.48 13.69
C ALA A 67 15.74 2.24 14.75
N VAL A 68 14.45 2.49 14.52
CA VAL A 68 13.58 3.23 15.46
C VAL A 68 12.30 2.47 15.75
N ASP A 69 11.83 2.53 16.98
CA ASP A 69 10.54 1.99 17.41
C ASP A 69 9.93 2.86 18.52
N LEU A 70 8.61 2.89 18.66
CA LEU A 70 7.95 3.60 19.76
C LEU A 70 8.13 2.90 21.11
N ALA A 71 8.32 1.59 21.10
CA ALA A 71 8.53 0.76 22.28
C ALA A 71 9.41 -0.44 21.91
N PRO A 72 10.72 -0.23 21.69
CA PRO A 72 11.63 -1.26 21.21
C PRO A 72 11.73 -2.44 22.17
N ASP A 73 11.86 -3.65 21.61
CA ASP A 73 12.02 -4.90 22.37
C ASP A 73 13.39 -5.57 22.13
N ALA A 74 14.32 -4.86 21.50
CA ALA A 74 15.69 -5.30 21.29
C ALA A 74 16.69 -4.15 21.47
N PRO A 75 17.92 -4.45 21.95
CA PRO A 75 18.97 -3.45 22.08
C PRO A 75 19.42 -2.91 20.71
N GLY A 76 19.95 -1.69 20.69
CA GLY A 76 20.42 -1.04 19.45
C GLY A 76 19.30 -0.39 18.62
N ILE A 77 18.05 -0.46 19.07
CA ILE A 77 16.92 0.25 18.46
C ILE A 77 16.63 1.49 19.30
N GLU A 78 16.54 2.64 18.64
CA GLU A 78 16.22 3.90 19.29
C GLU A 78 14.70 4.00 19.59
N GLU A 79 14.35 4.35 20.82
CA GLU A 79 12.97 4.65 21.20
C GLU A 79 12.56 6.02 20.64
N ARG A 80 11.90 6.03 19.48
CA ARG A 80 11.53 7.24 18.73
C ARG A 80 10.36 7.00 17.80
N ASP A 81 9.52 8.03 17.63
CA ASP A 81 8.50 8.04 16.59
C ASP A 81 9.12 8.26 15.20
N PHE A 82 8.98 7.28 14.30
CA PHE A 82 9.43 7.39 12.91
C PHE A 82 8.78 8.58 12.17
N PHE A 83 7.55 8.96 12.52
CA PHE A 83 6.90 10.10 11.89
C PHE A 83 7.58 11.43 12.21
N THR A 84 8.29 11.53 13.33
CA THR A 84 9.04 12.73 13.74
C THR A 84 10.54 12.65 13.44
N LEU A 85 11.05 11.51 12.97
CA LEU A 85 12.46 11.33 12.59
C LEU A 85 12.88 12.36 11.52
N PRO A 86 13.83 13.28 11.78
CA PRO A 86 14.29 14.21 10.76
C PRO A 86 14.89 13.46 9.56
N ALA A 87 14.75 14.03 8.35
CA ALA A 87 15.39 13.47 7.17
C ALA A 87 16.91 13.39 7.41
N PRO A 88 17.52 12.19 7.37
CA PRO A 88 18.95 12.08 7.59
C PRO A 88 19.72 12.83 6.51
N ARG A 89 20.76 13.56 6.90
CA ARG A 89 21.73 14.10 5.95
C ARG A 89 22.68 12.98 5.60
N HIS A 90 22.60 12.50 4.37
CA HIS A 90 23.41 11.39 3.87
C HIS A 90 23.70 11.61 2.39
N ASP A 91 24.96 11.45 1.99
CA ASP A 91 25.40 11.68 0.61
C ASP A 91 25.14 10.45 -0.29
N GLY A 92 25.01 9.27 0.31
CA GLY A 92 24.64 8.04 -0.40
C GLY A 92 23.14 7.83 -0.48
N ARG A 93 22.71 6.63 -0.92
CA ARG A 93 21.28 6.32 -0.98
C ARG A 93 20.73 6.00 0.40
N ILE A 94 19.47 6.35 0.63
CA ILE A 94 18.72 5.97 1.82
C ILE A 94 17.75 4.83 1.47
N ILE A 95 17.90 3.71 2.16
CA ILE A 95 17.07 2.51 2.01
C ILE A 95 16.24 2.34 3.28
N VAL A 96 14.93 2.51 3.16
CA VAL A 96 13.98 2.27 4.26
C VAL A 96 13.38 0.90 4.08
N LEU A 97 13.57 -0.02 5.03
CA LEU A 97 13.10 -1.39 4.90
C LEU A 97 12.64 -1.98 6.24
N GLY A 98 11.68 -2.89 6.21
CA GLY A 98 11.14 -3.52 7.42
C GLY A 98 9.68 -3.99 7.29
N ASN A 99 9.02 -4.14 8.43
CA ASN A 99 7.60 -4.50 8.52
C ASN A 99 6.83 -3.42 9.31
N PRO A 100 6.40 -2.33 8.65
CA PRO A 100 5.65 -1.30 9.35
C PRO A 100 4.28 -1.83 9.81
N PRO A 101 3.74 -1.33 10.93
CA PRO A 101 2.42 -1.75 11.40
C PRO A 101 1.34 -1.43 10.35
N PHE A 102 0.46 -2.39 10.10
CA PHE A 102 -0.49 -2.30 8.99
C PHE A 102 -1.61 -1.29 9.22
N GLY A 103 -2.19 -1.30 10.43
CA GLY A 103 -3.39 -0.54 10.76
C GLY A 103 -4.63 -0.99 9.98
N ARG A 104 -5.79 -0.47 10.36
CA ARG A 104 -7.07 -0.81 9.70
C ARG A 104 -6.98 -0.53 8.19
N GLY A 105 -7.27 -1.53 7.37
CA GLY A 105 -7.25 -1.41 5.91
C GLY A 105 -5.89 -1.08 5.29
N GLY A 106 -4.78 -1.18 6.03
CA GLY A 106 -3.45 -0.81 5.54
C GLY A 106 -3.16 0.70 5.60
N HIS A 107 -4.01 1.50 6.27
CA HIS A 107 -3.85 2.95 6.34
C HIS A 107 -2.57 3.38 7.06
N LEU A 108 -2.13 2.65 8.09
CA LEU A 108 -0.93 3.00 8.83
C LEU A 108 0.32 2.68 8.01
N ALA A 109 0.39 1.50 7.39
CA ALA A 109 1.48 1.16 6.46
C ALA A 109 1.61 2.19 5.32
N LYS A 110 0.49 2.70 4.79
CA LYS A 110 0.50 3.78 3.79
C LYS A 110 1.14 5.07 4.33
N ARG A 111 0.87 5.44 5.59
CA ARG A 111 1.52 6.60 6.22
C ARG A 111 3.03 6.39 6.37
N PHE A 112 3.48 5.20 6.75
CA PHE A 112 4.91 4.86 6.80
C PHE A 112 5.57 5.01 5.43
N ILE A 113 4.93 4.52 4.36
CA ILE A 113 5.43 4.72 2.98
C ILE A 113 5.52 6.21 2.64
N GLN A 114 4.47 6.98 2.91
CA GLN A 114 4.45 8.43 2.64
C GLN A 114 5.55 9.18 3.40
N ARG A 115 5.79 8.77 4.66
CA ARG A 115 6.85 9.36 5.48
C ARG A 115 8.24 9.02 4.95
N ALA A 116 8.48 7.74 4.65
CA ALA A 116 9.73 7.27 4.06
C ALA A 116 10.00 7.95 2.71
N ALA A 117 8.95 8.16 1.90
CA ALA A 117 9.02 8.85 0.62
C ALA A 117 9.44 10.33 0.70
N LEU A 118 9.67 10.91 1.89
CA LEU A 118 10.26 12.23 2.01
C LEU A 118 11.79 12.25 1.86
N PHE A 119 12.47 11.12 2.11
CA PHE A 119 13.94 11.07 2.11
C PHE A 119 14.53 9.77 1.53
N ALA A 120 13.73 8.71 1.39
CA ALA A 120 14.22 7.44 0.87
C ALA A 120 14.47 7.47 -0.64
N ASP A 121 15.48 6.74 -1.10
CA ASP A 121 15.65 6.36 -2.49
C ASP A 121 15.02 4.99 -2.76
N VAL A 122 15.01 4.11 -1.75
CA VAL A 122 14.37 2.79 -1.82
C VAL A 122 13.47 2.58 -0.61
N ILE A 123 12.25 2.08 -0.84
CA ILE A 123 11.32 1.66 0.20
C ILE A 123 11.02 0.17 -0.01
N ALA A 124 11.35 -0.67 0.97
CA ALA A 124 11.18 -2.12 0.89
C ALA A 124 10.41 -2.66 2.10
N PHE A 125 9.10 -2.82 1.98
CA PHE A 125 8.23 -3.16 3.12
C PHE A 125 7.46 -4.46 2.94
N ILE A 126 7.26 -5.16 4.06
CA ILE A 126 6.16 -6.12 4.21
C ILE A 126 4.87 -5.31 4.38
N LEU A 127 3.86 -5.63 3.58
CA LEU A 127 2.58 -4.94 3.52
C LEU A 127 1.43 -5.96 3.49
N PRO A 128 0.19 -5.59 3.86
CA PRO A 128 -0.98 -6.44 3.64
C PRO A 128 -1.15 -6.79 2.16
N ALA A 129 -1.64 -7.99 1.85
CA ALA A 129 -1.89 -8.43 0.46
C ALA A 129 -2.81 -7.50 -0.36
N SER A 130 -3.57 -6.60 0.29
CA SER A 130 -4.33 -5.57 -0.42
C SER A 130 -3.45 -4.61 -1.23
N PHE A 131 -2.18 -4.42 -0.86
CA PHE A 131 -1.22 -3.57 -1.57
C PHE A 131 -0.81 -4.11 -2.95
N SER A 132 -1.12 -5.37 -3.28
CA SER A 132 -0.98 -5.90 -4.64
C SER A 132 -1.94 -5.23 -5.63
N LYS A 133 -3.00 -4.58 -5.14
CA LYS A 133 -4.01 -3.95 -6.00
C LYS A 133 -3.51 -2.63 -6.54
N ALA A 134 -3.71 -2.40 -7.83
CA ALA A 134 -3.37 -1.14 -8.50
C ALA A 134 -3.97 0.08 -7.77
N SER A 135 -5.16 -0.02 -7.17
CA SER A 135 -5.76 1.06 -6.39
C SER A 135 -4.96 1.48 -5.17
N MET A 136 -4.35 0.52 -4.47
CA MET A 136 -3.49 0.80 -3.31
C MET A 136 -2.16 1.39 -3.77
N GLN A 137 -1.56 0.80 -4.80
CA GLN A 137 -0.31 1.26 -5.40
C GLN A 137 -0.41 2.68 -5.99
N ARG A 138 -1.56 3.09 -6.52
CA ARG A 138 -1.81 4.48 -6.95
C ARG A 138 -1.67 5.51 -5.84
N GLY A 139 -1.84 5.09 -4.58
CA GLY A 139 -1.68 5.97 -3.42
C GLY A 139 -0.23 6.21 -2.99
N ILE A 140 0.74 5.58 -3.64
CA ILE A 140 2.18 5.75 -3.43
C ILE A 140 2.69 6.83 -4.38
N ASP A 141 3.63 7.66 -3.92
CA ASP A 141 4.24 8.76 -4.69
C ASP A 141 4.58 8.27 -6.12
N PRO A 142 4.13 8.99 -7.17
CA PRO A 142 4.38 8.61 -8.57
C PRO A 142 5.86 8.46 -8.93
N ARG A 143 6.78 9.12 -8.21
CA ARG A 143 8.23 8.96 -8.43
C ARG A 143 8.77 7.64 -7.91
N PHE A 144 8.03 6.89 -7.11
CA PHE A 144 8.40 5.55 -6.71
C PHE A 144 7.85 4.51 -7.68
N HIS A 145 8.77 3.76 -8.29
CA HIS A 145 8.48 2.71 -9.25
C HIS A 145 8.60 1.36 -8.55
N LEU A 146 7.57 0.51 -8.66
CA LEU A 146 7.61 -0.85 -8.13
C LEU A 146 8.66 -1.64 -8.90
N ARG A 147 9.77 -1.97 -8.25
CA ARG A 147 10.83 -2.81 -8.82
C ARG A 147 10.49 -4.28 -8.72
N ARG A 148 10.01 -4.69 -7.54
CA ARG A 148 9.71 -6.10 -7.26
C ARG A 148 8.58 -6.22 -6.25
N GLN A 149 7.73 -7.23 -6.45
CA GLN A 149 6.80 -7.73 -5.46
C GLN A 149 7.02 -9.24 -5.27
N ILE A 150 6.99 -9.70 -4.03
CA ILE A 150 6.94 -11.11 -3.66
C ILE A 150 5.69 -11.34 -2.81
N ASP A 151 4.94 -12.37 -3.15
CA ASP A 151 3.80 -12.79 -2.34
C ASP A 151 4.29 -13.59 -1.12
N LEU A 152 3.77 -13.25 0.06
CA LEU A 152 4.05 -13.89 1.34
C LEU A 152 2.75 -14.48 1.88
N PRO A 153 2.26 -15.60 1.30
CA PRO A 153 1.01 -16.20 1.72
C PRO A 153 1.16 -16.86 3.10
N ASN A 154 0.13 -16.73 3.94
CA ASN A 154 0.07 -17.38 5.26
C ASN A 154 1.30 -17.11 6.15
N GLU A 155 1.87 -15.90 6.05
CA GLU A 155 3.10 -15.53 6.72
C GLU A 155 2.88 -15.52 8.24
N PRO A 156 3.72 -16.23 9.02
CA PRO A 156 3.60 -16.27 10.46
C PRO A 156 4.14 -14.98 11.10
N PHE A 157 3.33 -14.37 11.96
CA PHE A 157 3.73 -13.27 12.84
C PHE A 157 3.47 -13.67 14.29
N HIS A 158 4.41 -13.35 15.17
CA HIS A 158 4.21 -13.53 16.61
C HIS A 158 3.50 -12.31 17.19
N THR A 159 2.48 -12.54 18.01
CA THR A 159 1.78 -11.52 18.80
C THR A 159 1.78 -11.93 20.27
N ALA A 160 1.26 -11.08 21.15
CA ALA A 160 1.06 -11.44 22.56
C ALA A 160 0.13 -12.67 22.74
N ASP A 161 -0.83 -12.85 21.82
CA ASP A 161 -1.82 -13.93 21.86
C ASP A 161 -1.37 -15.21 21.12
N GLY A 162 -0.18 -15.19 20.50
CA GLY A 162 0.42 -16.34 19.85
C GLY A 162 0.79 -16.13 18.38
N LEU A 163 0.72 -17.21 17.59
CA LEU A 163 1.11 -17.19 16.18
C LEU A 163 -0.10 -16.83 15.29
N HIS A 164 -0.03 -15.71 14.57
CA HIS A 164 -1.04 -15.29 13.62
C HIS A 164 -0.52 -15.40 12.19
N ARG A 165 -1.32 -15.97 11.29
CA ARG A 165 -0.97 -16.07 9.87
C ARG A 165 -1.73 -15.04 9.06
N VAL A 166 -0.99 -14.22 8.32
CA VAL A 166 -1.55 -13.14 7.52
C VAL A 166 -1.01 -13.23 6.10
N ASN A 167 -1.88 -13.00 5.12
CA ASN A 167 -1.46 -12.87 3.73
C ASN A 167 -0.83 -11.49 3.52
N CYS A 168 0.45 -11.49 3.19
CA CYS A 168 1.25 -10.29 2.99
C CYS A 168 1.89 -10.28 1.59
N VAL A 169 2.45 -9.14 1.24
CA VAL A 169 3.39 -8.98 0.13
C VAL A 169 4.61 -8.22 0.61
N PHE A 170 5.78 -8.56 0.06
CA PHE A 170 6.97 -7.74 0.18
C PHE A 170 7.14 -6.94 -1.10
N GLN A 171 7.11 -5.61 -1.01
CA GLN A 171 7.27 -4.73 -2.17
C GLN A 171 8.52 -3.88 -2.04
N ILE A 172 9.28 -3.80 -3.11
CA ILE A 172 10.47 -2.95 -3.26
C ILE A 172 10.14 -1.85 -4.26
N TRP A 173 10.15 -0.62 -3.79
CA TRP A 173 9.90 0.59 -4.54
C TRP A 173 11.18 1.40 -4.63
N GLU A 174 11.53 1.88 -5.82
CA GLU A 174 12.71 2.73 -6.03
C GLU A 174 12.28 4.08 -6.59
N ARG A 175 12.82 5.16 -6.02
CA ARG A 175 12.61 6.52 -6.49
C ARG A 175 13.33 6.72 -7.82
N ARG A 176 12.65 7.38 -8.75
CA ARG A 176 13.23 7.88 -9.99
C ARG A 176 12.90 9.36 -10.18
N PRO A 177 13.68 10.09 -10.99
CA PRO A 177 13.39 11.48 -11.35
C PRO A 177 12.01 11.61 -12.02
N GLU A 178 11.71 10.69 -12.94
CA GLU A 178 10.46 10.64 -13.68
C GLU A 178 9.32 10.02 -12.87
N ALA A 179 8.15 10.65 -12.94
CA ALA A 179 6.92 10.08 -12.41
C ALA A 179 6.44 8.93 -13.31
N ARG A 180 6.06 7.81 -12.69
CA ARG A 180 5.40 6.71 -13.41
C ARG A 180 4.02 7.14 -13.92
N LEU A 181 3.61 6.57 -15.05
CA LEU A 181 2.26 6.77 -15.56
C LEU A 181 1.25 6.10 -14.61
N ILE A 182 0.33 6.91 -14.07
CA ILE A 182 -0.81 6.39 -13.30
C ILE A 182 -1.98 6.26 -14.27
N THR A 183 -2.11 5.09 -14.90
CA THR A 183 -3.26 4.79 -15.76
C THR A 183 -4.52 4.74 -14.89
N ARG A 184 -5.46 5.65 -15.14
CA ARG A 184 -6.78 5.58 -14.54
C ARG A 184 -7.55 4.48 -15.26
N THR A 185 -7.86 3.41 -14.54
CA THR A 185 -8.83 2.43 -15.01
C THR A 185 -10.19 3.13 -15.09
N PRO A 186 -10.94 3.03 -16.20
CA PRO A 186 -12.29 3.57 -16.28
C PRO A 186 -13.12 3.06 -15.10
N ASP A 187 -13.91 3.94 -14.49
CA ASP A 187 -14.80 3.62 -13.36
C ASP A 187 -16.28 3.66 -13.74
N ALA A 188 -16.60 4.04 -14.97
CA ALA A 188 -17.94 4.02 -15.53
C ALA A 188 -17.91 3.58 -16.99
N HIS A 189 -19.04 3.05 -17.47
CA HIS A 189 -19.31 2.76 -18.87
C HIS A 189 -20.70 3.32 -19.23
N PRO A 190 -20.94 3.80 -20.47
CA PRO A 190 -22.28 4.24 -20.88
C PRO A 190 -23.36 3.15 -20.75
N ASP A 191 -22.97 1.89 -20.95
CA ASP A 191 -23.92 0.78 -21.04
C ASP A 191 -24.47 0.32 -19.69
N PHE A 192 -23.83 0.66 -18.56
CA PHE A 192 -24.28 0.22 -17.25
C PHE A 192 -23.78 1.11 -16.10
N ALA A 193 -24.42 0.98 -14.93
CA ALA A 193 -24.01 1.62 -13.69
C ALA A 193 -24.01 0.64 -12.52
N PHE A 194 -23.13 0.88 -11.54
CA PHE A 194 -23.18 0.19 -10.26
C PHE A 194 -24.20 0.87 -9.35
N VAL A 195 -25.10 0.10 -8.75
CA VAL A 195 -26.14 0.58 -7.84
C VAL A 195 -25.91 0.04 -6.43
N ALA A 196 -26.36 0.77 -5.40
CA ALA A 196 -26.21 0.33 -4.00
C ALA A 196 -27.34 -0.61 -3.57
N ASP A 197 -28.50 -0.49 -4.20
CA ASP A 197 -29.70 -1.26 -3.89
C ASP A 197 -29.85 -2.43 -4.88
N LEU A 198 -30.06 -3.63 -4.34
CA LEU A 198 -30.27 -4.84 -5.10
C LEU A 198 -31.59 -4.81 -5.89
N ALA A 199 -32.62 -4.14 -5.37
CA ALA A 199 -33.91 -3.97 -6.08
C ALA A 199 -33.77 -3.13 -7.36
N GLN A 200 -32.67 -2.40 -7.49
CA GLN A 200 -32.37 -1.58 -8.66
C GLN A 200 -31.47 -2.31 -9.67
N ALA A 201 -31.01 -3.52 -9.36
CA ALA A 201 -30.05 -4.26 -10.16
C ALA A 201 -30.73 -5.09 -11.25
N ASP A 202 -30.20 -5.03 -12.46
CA ASP A 202 -30.56 -5.95 -13.54
C ASP A 202 -29.66 -7.20 -13.51
N LEU A 203 -28.44 -7.06 -12.96
CA LEU A 203 -27.44 -8.11 -12.86
C LEU A 203 -26.70 -8.04 -11.52
N VAL A 204 -26.28 -9.21 -11.03
CA VAL A 204 -25.45 -9.34 -9.83
C VAL A 204 -24.17 -10.09 -10.18
N ILE A 205 -23.01 -9.53 -9.83
CA ILE A 205 -21.72 -10.20 -10.00
C ILE A 205 -21.08 -10.42 -8.63
N ARG A 206 -20.65 -11.65 -8.35
CA ARG A 206 -19.92 -11.98 -7.11
C ARG A 206 -18.57 -11.25 -7.11
N ARG A 207 -18.34 -10.45 -6.07
CA ARG A 207 -17.14 -9.61 -5.92
C ARG A 207 -15.98 -10.36 -5.26
N VAL A 208 -16.22 -11.09 -4.19
CA VAL A 208 -15.17 -11.69 -3.32
C VAL A 208 -15.29 -13.20 -3.19
N GLY A 209 -14.18 -13.84 -2.85
CA GLY A 209 -14.11 -15.26 -2.51
C GLY A 209 -14.05 -16.16 -3.75
N ASN A 210 -14.10 -17.48 -3.56
CA ASN A 210 -13.85 -18.46 -4.62
C ASN A 210 -14.79 -18.37 -5.82
N ARG A 211 -15.93 -17.70 -5.68
CA ARG A 211 -16.91 -17.45 -6.76
C ARG A 211 -16.77 -16.06 -7.39
N ALA A 212 -15.71 -15.31 -7.09
CA ALA A 212 -15.52 -13.97 -7.64
C ALA A 212 -15.50 -14.00 -9.17
N GLY A 213 -16.23 -13.07 -9.79
CA GLY A 213 -16.44 -13.00 -11.24
C GLY A 213 -17.61 -13.82 -11.78
N VAL A 214 -18.31 -14.60 -10.94
CA VAL A 214 -19.53 -15.30 -11.35
C VAL A 214 -20.73 -14.34 -11.40
N ILE A 215 -21.47 -14.35 -12.52
CA ILE A 215 -22.77 -13.69 -12.64
C ILE A 215 -23.83 -14.55 -11.92
N LEU A 216 -24.52 -13.96 -10.95
CA LEU A 216 -25.54 -14.61 -10.15
C LEU A 216 -26.94 -14.36 -10.73
N PRO A 217 -27.93 -15.23 -10.44
CA PRO A 217 -29.32 -14.91 -10.72
C PRO A 217 -29.75 -13.69 -9.88
N CYS A 218 -30.55 -12.81 -10.48
CA CYS A 218 -31.20 -11.74 -9.72
C CYS A 218 -32.31 -12.36 -8.86
N PRO A 219 -32.45 -11.96 -7.58
CA PRO A 219 -33.55 -12.43 -6.76
C PRO A 219 -34.91 -12.01 -7.30
N ASP A 220 -35.94 -12.74 -6.86
CA ASP A 220 -37.33 -12.45 -7.21
C ASP A 220 -37.73 -11.01 -6.81
N ALA A 221 -38.35 -10.29 -7.75
CA ALA A 221 -38.70 -8.89 -7.58
C ALA A 221 -39.75 -8.68 -6.47
N ALA A 222 -40.68 -9.61 -6.27
CA ALA A 222 -41.67 -9.52 -5.20
C ALA A 222 -41.02 -9.76 -3.82
N ALA A 223 -40.04 -10.66 -3.72
CA ALA A 223 -39.27 -10.85 -2.49
C ALA A 223 -38.43 -9.60 -2.14
N LEU A 224 -37.82 -8.94 -3.13
CA LEU A 224 -37.07 -7.71 -2.93
C LEU A 224 -37.99 -6.54 -2.54
N ALA A 225 -39.17 -6.42 -3.16
CA ALA A 225 -40.16 -5.40 -2.82
C ALA A 225 -40.69 -5.55 -1.37
N ALA A 226 -40.71 -6.76 -0.84
CA ALA A 226 -41.04 -7.04 0.56
C ALA A 226 -39.88 -6.75 1.55
N GLY A 227 -38.75 -6.21 1.07
CA GLY A 227 -37.58 -5.88 1.90
C GLY A 227 -36.74 -7.10 2.29
N VAL A 228 -36.98 -8.27 1.69
CA VAL A 228 -36.23 -9.50 1.99
C VAL A 228 -35.00 -9.57 1.09
N THR A 229 -33.82 -9.30 1.66
CA THR A 229 -32.56 -9.52 0.95
C THR A 229 -32.10 -10.97 1.14
N PRO A 230 -31.97 -11.78 0.07
CA PRO A 230 -31.53 -13.16 0.22
C PRO A 230 -30.12 -13.26 0.81
N ARG A 231 -29.88 -14.33 1.57
CA ARG A 231 -28.56 -14.58 2.15
C ARG A 231 -27.50 -14.64 1.05
N GLY A 232 -26.40 -13.91 1.24
CA GLY A 232 -25.28 -13.89 0.30
C GLY A 232 -25.37 -12.81 -0.79
N TYR A 233 -26.40 -11.96 -0.79
CA TYR A 233 -26.55 -10.81 -1.70
C TYR A 233 -26.30 -9.48 -0.98
N SER A 234 -25.16 -9.34 -0.29
CA SER A 234 -24.74 -8.06 0.30
C SER A 234 -23.88 -7.25 -0.66
N THR A 235 -23.87 -5.92 -0.51
CA THR A 235 -22.96 -4.99 -1.22
C THR A 235 -21.48 -5.24 -0.88
N SER A 236 -21.19 -5.78 0.31
CA SER A 236 -19.83 -6.16 0.69
C SER A 236 -19.28 -7.36 -0.12
N SER A 237 -20.18 -8.21 -0.63
CA SER A 237 -19.82 -9.45 -1.31
C SER A 237 -20.16 -9.49 -2.80
N ASN A 238 -20.95 -8.54 -3.31
CA ASN A 238 -21.40 -8.50 -4.70
C ASN A 238 -21.38 -7.08 -5.27
N HIS A 239 -21.31 -7.00 -6.60
CA HIS A 239 -21.64 -5.80 -7.37
C HIS A 239 -23.05 -5.93 -7.91
N PHE A 240 -23.85 -4.88 -7.73
CA PHE A 240 -25.18 -4.76 -8.32
C PHE A 240 -25.07 -3.82 -9.51
N ILE A 241 -25.53 -4.27 -10.67
CA ILE A 241 -25.32 -3.59 -11.94
C ILE A 241 -26.68 -3.36 -12.58
N ARG A 242 -26.91 -2.11 -13.03
CA ARG A 242 -28.06 -1.67 -13.79
C ARG A 242 -27.66 -1.38 -15.23
N ALA A 243 -28.37 -1.92 -16.20
CA ALA A 243 -28.22 -1.58 -17.60
C ALA A 243 -28.69 -0.15 -17.88
N LYS A 244 -28.04 0.54 -18.82
CA LYS A 244 -28.34 1.93 -19.18
C LYS A 244 -28.37 2.13 -20.69
N GLY A 245 -27.25 1.85 -21.35
CA GLY A 245 -27.05 2.06 -22.79
C GLY A 245 -27.34 0.82 -23.66
N CYS A 246 -27.74 -0.29 -23.04
CA CYS A 246 -28.14 -1.54 -23.70
C CYS A 246 -29.22 -2.24 -22.86
N SER A 247 -29.82 -3.31 -23.37
CA SER A 247 -30.79 -4.09 -22.58
C SER A 247 -30.08 -4.94 -21.50
N PRO A 248 -30.78 -5.33 -20.41
CA PRO A 248 -30.26 -6.26 -19.41
C PRO A 248 -29.71 -7.57 -20.00
N GLU A 249 -30.39 -8.14 -20.99
CA GLU A 249 -30.02 -9.39 -21.64
C GLU A 249 -28.74 -9.22 -22.44
N GLU A 250 -28.64 -8.12 -23.19
CA GLU A 250 -27.46 -7.81 -23.99
C GLU A 250 -26.25 -7.52 -23.10
N LEU A 251 -26.45 -6.75 -22.02
CA LEU A 251 -25.42 -6.52 -21.01
C LEU A 251 -24.92 -7.84 -20.41
N ARG A 252 -25.84 -8.76 -20.12
CA ARG A 252 -25.52 -10.08 -19.56
C ARG A 252 -24.66 -10.90 -20.52
N ASP A 253 -25.10 -11.04 -21.76
CA ASP A 253 -24.38 -11.81 -22.78
C ASP A 253 -22.97 -11.25 -23.02
N ARG A 254 -22.84 -9.92 -23.11
CA ARG A 254 -21.54 -9.25 -23.22
C ARG A 254 -20.63 -9.53 -22.02
N LEU A 255 -21.16 -9.47 -20.79
CA LEU A 255 -20.39 -9.75 -19.56
C LEU A 255 -20.00 -11.22 -19.42
N ASP A 256 -20.85 -12.15 -19.87
CA ASP A 256 -20.62 -13.60 -19.73
C ASP A 256 -19.44 -14.08 -20.61
N ARG A 257 -19.19 -13.38 -21.72
CA ARG A 257 -18.06 -13.64 -22.63
C ARG A 257 -16.71 -13.14 -22.09
N LEU A 258 -16.71 -12.35 -21.00
CA LEU A 258 -15.49 -11.77 -20.45
C LEU A 258 -14.81 -12.73 -19.46
N PRO A 259 -13.47 -12.69 -19.34
CA PRO A 259 -12.73 -13.53 -18.41
C PRO A 259 -12.78 -13.02 -16.96
N LEU A 260 -13.98 -12.75 -16.43
CA LEU A 260 -14.19 -12.12 -15.12
C LEU A 260 -13.63 -12.96 -13.96
N ALA A 261 -13.84 -14.27 -13.97
CA ALA A 261 -13.33 -15.17 -12.94
C ALA A 261 -11.80 -15.27 -12.96
N ALA A 262 -11.21 -15.34 -14.17
CA ALA A 262 -9.76 -15.36 -14.33
C ALA A 262 -9.14 -14.04 -13.84
N ALA A 263 -9.77 -12.90 -14.12
CA ALA A 263 -9.34 -11.60 -13.59
C ALA A 263 -9.38 -11.56 -12.06
N ALA A 264 -10.44 -12.10 -11.46
CA ALA A 264 -10.59 -12.15 -10.01
C ALA A 264 -9.53 -13.02 -9.30
N ALA A 265 -9.08 -14.10 -9.95
CA ALA A 265 -8.12 -15.06 -9.41
C ALA A 265 -6.66 -14.57 -9.37
N ARG A 266 -6.35 -13.40 -9.95
CA ARG A 266 -4.97 -12.84 -10.01
C ARG A 266 -4.44 -12.37 -8.67
N ALA A 267 -5.31 -12.23 -7.66
CA ALA A 267 -4.96 -11.77 -6.33
C ALA A 267 -4.87 -12.93 -5.34
N VAL A 268 -4.00 -12.79 -4.33
CA VAL A 268 -3.85 -13.74 -3.20
C VAL A 268 -5.18 -14.04 -2.49
N GLN A 269 -6.13 -13.11 -2.54
CA GLN A 269 -7.53 -13.36 -2.21
C GLN A 269 -8.41 -13.00 -3.42
N PRO A 270 -9.16 -13.97 -4.00
CA PRO A 270 -9.97 -13.70 -5.17
C PRO A 270 -10.95 -12.55 -4.96
N LEU A 271 -10.81 -11.53 -5.79
CA LEU A 271 -11.58 -10.29 -5.73
C LEU A 271 -11.67 -9.68 -7.13
N LEU A 272 -12.88 -9.33 -7.54
CA LEU A 272 -13.12 -8.56 -8.76
C LEU A 272 -13.56 -7.14 -8.43
N ALA A 273 -12.74 -6.13 -8.70
CA ALA A 273 -13.11 -4.74 -8.47
C ALA A 273 -14.06 -4.21 -9.57
N HIS A 274 -14.93 -3.26 -9.23
CA HIS A 274 -15.84 -2.62 -10.19
C HIS A 274 -15.12 -2.03 -11.42
N ARG A 275 -13.95 -1.41 -11.24
CA ARG A 275 -13.14 -0.86 -12.35
C ARG A 275 -12.55 -1.95 -13.25
N GLU A 276 -12.32 -3.16 -12.73
CA GLU A 276 -11.86 -4.28 -13.56
C GLU A 276 -12.99 -4.77 -14.47
N ILE A 277 -14.23 -4.82 -13.97
CA ILE A 277 -15.41 -5.11 -14.79
C ILE A 277 -15.53 -4.06 -15.90
N VAL A 278 -15.46 -2.77 -15.56
CA VAL A 278 -15.52 -1.68 -16.55
C VAL A 278 -14.40 -1.79 -17.58
N ALA A 279 -13.16 -2.07 -17.14
CA ALA A 279 -12.02 -2.18 -18.05
C ALA A 279 -12.14 -3.38 -19.00
N LEU A 280 -12.55 -4.55 -18.49
CA LEU A 280 -12.76 -5.75 -19.29
C LEU A 280 -13.90 -5.55 -20.28
N TYR A 281 -15.00 -4.94 -19.83
CA TYR A 281 -16.13 -4.64 -20.69
C TYR A 281 -15.74 -3.67 -21.80
N ALA A 282 -15.12 -2.53 -21.47
CA ALA A 282 -14.67 -1.57 -22.47
C ALA A 282 -13.63 -2.16 -23.45
N ALA A 283 -12.81 -3.13 -23.01
CA ALA A 283 -11.91 -3.85 -23.90
C ALA A 283 -12.67 -4.82 -24.83
N GLY A 284 -13.66 -5.55 -24.31
CA GLY A 284 -14.53 -6.42 -25.10
C GLY A 284 -15.31 -5.65 -26.17
N GLU A 285 -15.87 -4.48 -25.84
CA GLU A 285 -16.58 -3.65 -26.80
C GLU A 285 -15.66 -3.11 -27.90
N ARG A 286 -14.41 -2.72 -27.58
CA ARG A 286 -13.43 -2.33 -28.61
C ARG A 286 -13.16 -3.47 -29.58
N ILE A 287 -12.93 -4.68 -29.07
CA ILE A 287 -12.66 -5.87 -29.90
C ILE A 287 -13.87 -6.18 -30.80
N ARG A 288 -15.09 -6.08 -30.26
CA ARG A 288 -16.32 -6.28 -31.05
C ARG A 288 -16.49 -5.26 -32.16
N HIS A 289 -16.27 -3.98 -31.86
CA HIS A 289 -16.37 -2.90 -32.83
C HIS A 289 -15.31 -3.05 -33.93
N GLU A 290 -14.07 -3.42 -33.58
CA GLU A 290 -13.00 -3.73 -34.54
C GLU A 290 -13.31 -4.97 -35.39
N ALA A 291 -14.03 -5.96 -34.84
CA ALA A 291 -14.50 -7.14 -35.55
C ALA A 291 -15.74 -6.89 -36.43
N GLY A 292 -16.27 -5.66 -36.49
CA GLY A 292 -17.42 -5.30 -37.33
C GLY A 292 -18.74 -5.92 -36.86
N MET A 293 -18.86 -6.28 -35.58
CA MET A 293 -20.05 -6.95 -35.02
C MET A 293 -21.15 -6.00 -34.53
N ASP A 294 -21.07 -4.70 -34.83
CA ASP A 294 -22.08 -3.73 -34.43
C ASP A 294 -23.09 -3.51 -35.57
N GLU A 295 -24.34 -3.93 -35.35
CA GLU A 295 -25.50 -3.49 -36.15
C GLU A 295 -25.84 -2.04 -35.73
N PRO A 296 -26.17 -1.11 -36.66
CA PRO A 296 -26.30 0.30 -36.29
C PRO A 296 -27.62 0.54 -35.53
N ALA A 297 -27.55 0.58 -34.20
CA ALA A 297 -28.57 1.20 -33.38
C ALA A 297 -28.45 2.73 -33.50
N ASN A 298 -29.45 3.32 -34.14
CA ASN A 298 -29.69 4.76 -34.32
C ASN A 298 -29.31 5.59 -33.07
N ARG A 299 -28.13 6.23 -33.07
CA ARG A 299 -27.76 7.25 -32.08
C ARG A 299 -28.15 8.62 -32.64
N PRO A 300 -28.84 9.49 -31.88
CA PRO A 300 -28.98 10.88 -32.28
C PRO A 300 -27.59 11.53 -32.22
N GLU A 301 -27.13 12.05 -33.35
CA GLU A 301 -25.90 12.82 -33.44
C GLU A 301 -25.96 14.04 -32.52
N ALA A 302 -24.96 14.17 -31.64
CA ALA A 302 -24.72 15.42 -30.93
C ALA A 302 -24.16 16.46 -31.92
N PRO A 303 -24.60 17.73 -31.87
CA PRO A 303 -24.19 18.72 -32.84
C PRO A 303 -22.69 19.01 -32.74
N CYS A 304 -21.97 18.68 -33.81
CA CYS A 304 -20.58 19.03 -34.03
C CYS A 304 -20.46 20.57 -34.14
N ARG A 305 -19.71 21.19 -33.23
CA ARG A 305 -19.29 22.59 -33.39
C ARG A 305 -18.10 22.63 -34.35
N ALA A 306 -18.29 23.37 -35.44
CA ALA A 306 -17.29 23.63 -36.46
C ALA A 306 -15.98 24.18 -35.87
N ALA A 307 -14.86 23.60 -36.31
CA ALA A 307 -13.52 24.13 -36.10
C ALA A 307 -13.31 25.36 -37.00
N GLY A 308 -12.84 26.45 -36.39
CA GLY A 308 -12.30 27.61 -37.09
C GLY A 308 -10.92 27.32 -37.65
N GLU A 309 -10.68 27.92 -38.80
CA GLU A 309 -9.49 27.86 -39.65
C GLU A 309 -8.20 28.25 -38.92
N THR A 310 -7.10 27.55 -39.22
CA THR A 310 -5.76 28.15 -39.18
C THR A 310 -4.95 27.74 -40.40
N GLU A 311 -4.33 28.78 -40.98
CA GLU A 311 -3.64 28.84 -42.26
C GLU A 311 -2.40 27.94 -42.37
N ALA A 312 -2.12 27.59 -43.62
CA ALA A 312 -0.92 26.92 -44.09
C ALA A 312 0.34 27.80 -43.97
N VAL A 313 1.46 27.20 -43.54
CA VAL A 313 2.79 27.62 -44.00
C VAL A 313 3.60 26.38 -44.40
N ARG A 314 4.20 26.51 -45.59
CA ARG A 314 4.90 25.50 -46.40
C ARG A 314 6.28 25.11 -45.86
N GLY A 315 6.71 23.91 -46.26
CA GLY A 315 8.10 23.48 -46.50
C GLY A 315 8.82 22.99 -45.24
N ILE A 316 9.44 21.82 -45.21
CA ILE A 316 10.48 21.32 -46.13
C ILE A 316 10.49 19.78 -46.05
N THR A 317 10.52 19.12 -47.21
CA THR A 317 10.77 17.69 -47.37
C THR A 317 12.27 17.39 -47.42
N PHE A 318 12.74 16.38 -46.69
CA PHE A 318 14.00 15.72 -46.99
C PHE A 318 13.79 14.21 -46.97
N THR A 319 13.77 13.61 -48.16
CA THR A 319 13.78 12.16 -48.37
C THR A 319 15.21 11.73 -48.68
N GLY A 320 15.84 10.96 -47.79
CA GLY A 320 17.11 10.28 -48.03
C GLY A 320 16.96 8.79 -47.81
N GLN A 321 17.14 8.00 -48.87
CA GLN A 321 17.10 6.53 -48.88
C GLN A 321 18.23 5.90 -48.04
N PRO A 322 18.10 4.62 -47.60
CA PRO A 322 19.17 3.91 -46.90
C PRO A 322 20.12 3.22 -47.89
N ARG A 323 21.43 3.26 -47.62
CA ARG A 323 22.43 2.35 -48.21
C ARG A 323 23.02 1.46 -47.13
N LYS A 324 23.35 0.26 -47.59
CA LYS A 324 23.63 -0.98 -46.87
C LYS A 324 25.15 -1.23 -46.83
N VAL A 325 25.63 -1.78 -45.71
CA VAL A 325 26.82 -2.65 -45.44
C VAL A 325 28.21 -2.17 -45.89
N ASP A 326 29.19 -2.15 -44.97
CA ASP A 326 30.22 -3.20 -44.89
C ASP A 326 31.13 -3.11 -43.65
N ASN A 327 31.63 -4.29 -43.27
CA ASN A 327 32.43 -4.63 -42.09
C ASN A 327 33.87 -4.09 -42.14
N GLY A 328 34.49 -3.88 -40.96
CA GLY A 328 35.94 -3.65 -40.86
C GLY A 328 36.44 -3.52 -39.43
N ILE A 329 37.22 -4.51 -39.02
CA ILE A 329 37.96 -4.71 -37.76
C ILE A 329 38.99 -3.58 -37.51
N ASP A 330 39.16 -3.08 -36.28
CA ASP A 330 40.31 -3.41 -35.40
C ASP A 330 40.34 -2.61 -34.09
N ALA A 331 40.94 -3.23 -33.08
CA ALA A 331 41.19 -2.72 -31.74
C ALA A 331 42.49 -1.91 -31.68
N SER A 332 42.54 -0.87 -30.83
CA SER A 332 43.60 -0.63 -29.83
C SER A 332 43.66 0.83 -29.36
N SER A 333 44.08 0.96 -28.10
CA SER A 333 44.85 2.07 -27.51
C SER A 333 44.13 3.29 -26.90
N MET A 334 44.23 3.30 -25.56
CA MET A 334 44.74 4.36 -24.67
C MET A 334 43.84 5.56 -24.29
N GLU A 335 43.65 5.66 -22.97
CA GLU A 335 43.09 6.74 -22.14
C GLU A 335 43.93 8.05 -22.16
N PRO A 336 43.70 9.03 -21.25
CA PRO A 336 42.54 9.89 -21.10
C PRO A 336 42.94 11.38 -21.19
N ALA A 337 42.00 12.28 -21.47
CA ALA A 337 42.24 13.72 -21.32
C ALA A 337 41.29 14.33 -20.28
N SER A 338 41.93 14.93 -19.29
CA SER A 338 41.42 15.63 -18.14
C SER A 338 40.99 17.06 -18.46
N THR A 339 40.30 17.66 -17.49
CA THR A 339 40.30 19.10 -17.14
C THR A 339 39.25 20.01 -17.79
N ALA A 340 38.32 20.49 -16.95
CA ALA A 340 37.92 21.90 -16.74
C ALA A 340 36.53 21.89 -16.07
N ILE A 341 36.43 22.05 -14.74
CA ILE A 341 36.37 23.35 -14.04
C ILE A 341 35.44 24.34 -14.75
N TRP A 342 34.20 24.44 -14.27
CA TRP A 342 33.42 25.67 -14.31
C TRP A 342 32.90 25.97 -12.90
N THR A 343 33.58 26.88 -12.23
CA THR A 343 33.10 27.65 -11.10
C THR A 343 32.18 28.76 -11.64
N ALA A 344 30.93 28.78 -11.18
CA ALA A 344 30.10 29.98 -11.21
C ALA A 344 29.19 29.95 -9.99
N GLY A 345 29.63 30.62 -8.92
CA GLY A 345 28.77 30.95 -7.81
C GLY A 345 27.76 32.02 -8.20
N ARG A 346 26.55 31.94 -7.64
CA ARG A 346 25.75 33.10 -7.26
C ARG A 346 25.04 32.81 -5.95
N GLN A 347 25.23 33.74 -5.04
CA GLN A 347 24.68 33.82 -3.70
C GLN A 347 23.22 34.30 -3.73
N ASN A 348 22.45 33.79 -2.76
CA ASN A 348 21.42 34.43 -1.94
C ASN A 348 20.39 35.38 -2.55
N ALA A 349 19.11 35.01 -2.42
CA ALA A 349 18.05 35.92 -2.02
C ALA A 349 16.94 35.15 -1.30
N ASP A 350 16.83 35.35 0.01
CA ASP A 350 15.66 35.00 0.84
C ASP A 350 14.67 36.19 0.90
N PRO A 351 13.42 35.98 1.33
CA PRO A 351 12.22 36.61 0.76
C PRO A 351 11.75 37.87 1.50
N PRO A 352 10.80 38.65 0.94
CA PRO A 352 10.15 39.72 1.69
C PRO A 352 9.01 39.18 2.56
N SER A 353 9.07 39.54 3.83
CA SER A 353 8.01 39.50 4.83
C SER A 353 6.97 40.60 4.61
N ARG A 354 5.70 40.30 4.88
CA ARG A 354 4.54 41.18 5.18
C ARG A 354 3.34 40.23 5.34
N GLY A 355 2.45 40.32 6.32
CA GLY A 355 2.24 41.23 7.43
C GLY A 355 1.10 40.65 8.28
N VAL A 356 1.15 40.96 9.57
CA VAL A 356 0.14 40.64 10.59
C VAL A 356 -1.17 41.38 10.28
N SER A 357 -2.31 40.71 10.38
CA SER A 357 -3.60 41.39 10.61
C SER A 357 -4.44 40.65 11.64
N ARG A 358 -5.00 41.45 12.55
CA ARG A 358 -5.73 41.08 13.76
C ARG A 358 -7.16 40.59 13.46
N MET A 359 -7.65 39.78 14.40
CA MET A 359 -9.04 39.35 14.63
C MET A 359 -10.08 40.51 14.58
N PRO A 360 -11.38 40.16 14.46
CA PRO A 360 -12.20 40.21 15.69
C PRO A 360 -13.09 38.99 15.93
N HIS A 361 -13.45 38.87 17.22
CA HIS A 361 -14.22 37.82 17.90
C HIS A 361 -15.70 37.70 17.49
N GLY A 362 -16.28 36.52 17.77
CA GLY A 362 -17.68 36.38 18.16
C GLY A 362 -18.36 35.11 17.63
N GLY A 363 -18.63 34.12 18.48
CA GLY A 363 -19.39 32.93 18.09
C GLY A 363 -19.37 31.78 19.11
N THR A 364 -20.04 31.99 20.23
CA THR A 364 -20.68 31.06 21.19
C THR A 364 -20.41 29.54 21.04
N LEU A 365 -19.76 28.97 22.06
CA LEU A 365 -19.66 27.53 22.31
C LEU A 365 -20.97 27.00 22.92
N VAL A 366 -21.53 25.95 22.33
CA VAL A 366 -22.60 25.11 22.90
C VAL A 366 -21.94 23.82 23.40
N PRO A 367 -22.13 23.39 24.66
CA PRO A 367 -21.50 22.18 25.18
C PRO A 367 -22.24 20.92 24.68
N GLU A 368 -21.54 20.11 23.89
CA GLU A 368 -22.02 18.81 23.43
C GLU A 368 -21.84 17.75 24.54
N GLN A 369 -22.87 16.92 24.67
CA GLN A 369 -23.09 16.03 25.79
C GLN A 369 -22.14 14.82 25.79
N VAL A 370 -21.50 14.59 26.93
CA VAL A 370 -20.70 13.39 27.22
C VAL A 370 -21.63 12.18 27.41
N PRO A 371 -21.44 11.05 26.69
CA PRO A 371 -22.20 9.84 26.93
C PRO A 371 -21.82 9.17 28.25
N LYS A 372 -22.83 8.89 29.08
CA LYS A 372 -22.74 8.23 30.39
C LYS A 372 -22.17 6.81 30.26
N LEU A 373 -21.04 6.55 30.93
CA LEU A 373 -20.50 5.21 31.17
C LEU A 373 -21.46 4.38 32.03
N LYS A 374 -21.76 3.16 31.58
CA LYS A 374 -22.57 2.17 32.30
C LYS A 374 -21.76 1.54 33.43
N LYS A 375 -22.45 1.33 34.56
CA LYS A 375 -22.00 0.81 35.85
C LYS A 375 -21.19 -0.49 35.75
N ALA A 376 -20.07 -0.53 36.46
CA ALA A 376 -19.31 -1.73 36.77
C ALA A 376 -20.11 -2.65 37.71
N HIS A 377 -20.01 -3.97 37.48
CA HIS A 377 -20.46 -5.00 38.40
C HIS A 377 -19.47 -5.11 39.58
N GLU A 378 -19.99 -4.98 40.80
CA GLU A 378 -19.30 -5.37 42.03
C GLU A 378 -19.05 -6.88 42.02
N VAL A 379 -17.78 -7.28 42.13
CA VAL A 379 -17.40 -8.64 42.52
C VAL A 379 -16.85 -8.56 43.94
N ARG A 380 -17.60 -9.16 44.86
CA ARG A 380 -17.34 -9.26 46.29
C ARG A 380 -16.53 -10.54 46.53
N ILE A 381 -15.26 -10.44 46.86
CA ILE A 381 -14.45 -11.58 47.34
C ILE A 381 -14.00 -11.27 48.77
N LYS A 382 -14.33 -12.18 49.68
CA LYS A 382 -14.03 -12.14 51.13
C LYS A 382 -12.53 -12.32 51.39
N PRO A 383 -11.97 -11.77 52.48
CA PRO A 383 -10.60 -12.05 52.89
C PRO A 383 -10.57 -13.34 53.74
N SER A 384 -9.69 -14.26 53.39
CA SER A 384 -9.16 -15.27 54.33
C SER A 384 -7.68 -14.95 54.53
N GLY A 385 -7.35 -14.54 55.74
CA GLY A 385 -5.97 -14.38 56.15
C GLY A 385 -5.33 -15.74 56.42
N GLU A 386 -4.03 -15.81 56.17
CA GLU A 386 -3.07 -16.44 57.06
C GLU A 386 -1.68 -15.90 56.68
N ALA A 387 -1.04 -15.27 57.65
CA ALA A 387 0.38 -14.95 57.59
C ALA A 387 1.19 -16.23 57.86
N ILE A 388 2.41 -16.33 57.35
CA ILE A 388 3.61 -16.78 58.08
C ILE A 388 4.86 -16.47 57.24
N GLU A 389 5.67 -15.61 57.86
CA GLU A 389 7.13 -15.54 57.95
C GLU A 389 8.08 -15.58 56.74
N MET A 390 8.98 -14.59 56.82
CA MET A 390 10.22 -14.45 56.09
C MET A 390 11.26 -15.49 56.53
N HIS A 391 12.02 -16.04 55.59
CA HIS A 391 13.44 -16.34 55.79
C HIS A 391 14.20 -16.25 54.47
N SER A 392 15.19 -15.35 54.45
CA SER A 392 16.36 -15.39 53.57
C SER A 392 17.34 -16.45 54.13
N PRO A 393 18.21 -17.09 53.33
CA PRO A 393 19.47 -16.43 52.98
C PRO A 393 20.07 -16.76 51.59
N LEU A 394 21.05 -15.92 51.24
CA LEU A 394 22.09 -16.10 50.23
C LEU A 394 22.74 -17.50 50.21
N ALA A 395 23.14 -17.98 49.03
CA ALA A 395 24.55 -18.29 48.70
C ALA A 395 24.71 -18.78 47.24
N SER A 396 25.84 -18.37 46.67
CA SER A 396 26.42 -18.70 45.36
C SER A 396 26.82 -20.16 45.19
N VAL A 397 26.74 -20.70 43.96
CA VAL A 397 27.72 -21.66 43.43
C VAL A 397 27.89 -21.47 41.91
N THR A 398 29.12 -21.12 41.53
CA THR A 398 29.78 -21.21 40.21
C THR A 398 30.00 -22.66 39.76
N SER A 399 29.85 -22.94 38.46
CA SER A 399 30.68 -23.82 37.58
C SER A 399 29.83 -24.23 36.35
N ALA A 400 30.10 -23.72 35.15
CA ALA A 400 31.08 -24.24 34.17
C ALA A 400 30.75 -25.67 33.69
N LEU A 401 30.34 -25.81 32.42
CA LEU A 401 30.51 -27.04 31.65
C LEU A 401 30.79 -26.72 30.17
N CYS A 402 31.83 -27.40 29.67
CA CYS A 402 32.44 -27.39 28.34
C CYS A 402 31.43 -27.70 27.22
N VAL A 403 31.52 -27.09 26.02
CA VAL A 403 32.40 -27.46 24.88
C VAL A 403 32.47 -28.96 24.64
N GLU A 404 31.80 -29.43 23.60
CA GLU A 404 32.28 -30.55 22.79
C GLU A 404 32.01 -30.27 21.31
N VAL A 405 33.05 -30.51 20.53
CA VAL A 405 33.16 -30.37 19.09
C VAL A 405 33.00 -31.77 18.51
N ALA A 406 32.14 -31.92 17.51
CA ALA A 406 32.23 -32.94 16.47
C ALA A 406 31.54 -32.42 15.21
#